data_AF-A0A843ASL9-F1
#
_entry.id   AF-A0A843ASL9-F1
#
_cell.length_a   1.000
_cell.length_b   1.000
_cell.length_c   1.000
_cell.angle_alpha   90.00
_cell.angle_beta   90.00
_cell.angle_gamma   90.00
#
_symmetry.space_group_name_H-M   'P 1'
#
loop_
_entity.id
_entity.type
_entity.pdbx_description
1 polymer ?
#
loop_
_entity_poly.entity_id
_entity_poly.type
_entity_poly.pdbx_seq_one_letter_code
_entity_poly.pdbx_strand_id
1 'polypeptide(L)'
;TAEMDAAPETRSARYARLGDGLLKVGQLDEAVEAFRTAIHYTNFDRKRTNFMVKMAVVMANKGSIAEADQLLDAALKLDPQDVSGAQKVMAELHKAPDANTGPA
;
A
#
# COMPACT_ATOMS: atom_id res chain seq x y z
N THR A 1 14.80 -27.49 -4.01
CA THR A 1 15.82 -26.42 -4.09
C THR A 1 15.53 -25.44 -5.25
N ALA A 2 14.28 -25.05 -5.47
CA ALA A 2 13.86 -24.30 -6.68
C ALA A 2 13.23 -22.93 -6.37
N GLU A 3 13.71 -22.21 -5.35
CA GLU A 3 13.15 -20.90 -4.97
C GLU A 3 14.02 -19.70 -5.37
N MET A 4 15.16 -19.92 -6.02
CA MET A 4 16.18 -18.86 -6.18
C MET A 4 16.11 -18.04 -7.47
N ASP A 5 15.23 -18.36 -8.44
CA ASP A 5 15.10 -17.59 -9.70
C ASP A 5 13.70 -16.99 -9.91
N ALA A 6 12.93 -16.82 -8.84
CA ALA A 6 11.74 -16.00 -8.92
C ALA A 6 12.21 -14.56 -9.17
N ALA A 7 12.02 -14.09 -10.40
CA ALA A 7 12.31 -12.73 -10.83
C ALA A 7 11.88 -11.72 -9.75
N PRO A 8 12.61 -10.61 -9.55
CA PRO A 8 12.28 -9.60 -8.54
C PRO A 8 10.80 -9.19 -8.56
N GLU A 9 10.18 -9.20 -9.75
CA GLU A 9 8.74 -8.97 -9.92
C GLU A 9 7.85 -10.04 -9.28
N THR A 10 8.18 -11.32 -9.42
CA THR A 10 7.46 -12.43 -8.78
C THR A 10 7.52 -12.30 -7.26
N ARG A 11 8.67 -11.86 -6.71
CA ARG A 11 8.79 -11.57 -5.27
C ARG A 11 7.89 -10.41 -4.88
N SER A 12 7.96 -9.28 -5.60
CA SER A 12 7.12 -8.11 -5.30
C SER A 12 5.62 -8.45 -5.29
N ALA A 13 5.14 -9.21 -6.28
CA ALA A 13 3.75 -9.62 -6.36
C ALA A 13 3.33 -10.58 -5.23
N ARG A 14 4.22 -11.48 -4.79
CA ARG A 14 3.99 -12.36 -3.64
C ARG A 14 3.80 -11.55 -2.37
N TYR A 15 4.71 -10.62 -2.08
CA TYR A 15 4.61 -9.76 -0.91
C TYR A 15 3.38 -8.84 -0.96
N ALA A 16 3.02 -8.31 -2.13
CA ALA A 16 1.80 -7.54 -2.28
C ALA A 16 0.52 -8.35 -1.98
N ARG A 17 0.46 -9.62 -2.41
CA ARG A 17 -0.65 -10.51 -2.07
C ARG A 17 -0.68 -10.85 -0.58
N LEU A 18 0.49 -11.03 0.04
CA LEU A 18 0.61 -11.23 1.47
C LEU A 18 0.05 -10.02 2.24
N GLY A 19 0.45 -8.80 1.87
CA GLY A 19 -0.06 -7.57 2.48
C GLY A 19 -1.58 -7.41 2.34
N ASP A 20 -2.15 -7.79 1.19
CA ASP A 20 -3.60 -7.76 0.96
C ASP A 20 -4.35 -8.78 1.85
N GLY A 21 -3.75 -9.96 2.07
CA GLY A 21 -4.27 -10.97 3.00
C GLY A 21 -4.21 -10.48 4.45
N LEU A 22 -3.08 -9.91 4.85
CA LEU A 22 -2.85 -9.37 6.20
C LEU A 22 -3.80 -8.21 6.52
N LEU A 23 -4.06 -7.33 5.56
CA LEU A 23 -5.06 -6.27 5.69
C LEU A 23 -6.46 -6.83 5.99
N LYS A 24 -6.87 -7.89 5.28
CA LYS A 24 -8.20 -8.50 5.47
C LYS A 24 -8.39 -9.16 6.83
N VAL A 25 -7.32 -9.66 7.43
CA VAL A 25 -7.35 -10.26 8.77
C VAL A 25 -7.05 -9.25 9.88
N GLY A 26 -6.83 -7.97 9.53
CA GLY A 26 -6.58 -6.90 10.50
C GLY A 26 -5.14 -6.85 11.04
N GLN A 27 -4.21 -7.62 10.47
CA GLN A 27 -2.78 -7.57 10.82
C GLN A 27 -2.11 -6.39 10.09
N LEU A 28 -2.43 -5.17 10.54
CA LEU A 28 -2.06 -3.93 9.84
C LEU A 28 -0.54 -3.69 9.82
N ASP A 29 0.16 -3.93 10.93
CA ASP A 29 1.63 -3.77 10.99
C ASP A 29 2.36 -4.68 10.00
N GLU A 30 1.99 -5.96 9.98
CA GLU A 30 2.58 -6.93 9.06
C GLU A 30 2.20 -6.62 7.60
N ALA A 31 0.99 -6.11 7.36
CA ALA A 31 0.56 -5.68 6.03
C ALA A 31 1.44 -4.54 5.51
N VAL A 32 1.77 -3.54 6.35
CA VAL A 32 2.68 -2.44 5.98
C VAL A 32 4.05 -2.99 5.57
N GLU A 33 4.64 -3.86 6.39
CA GLU A 33 5.98 -4.42 6.11
C GLU A 33 5.98 -5.30 4.85
N ALA A 34 4.89 -6.03 4.59
CA ALA A 34 4.72 -6.79 3.35
C ALA A 34 4.68 -5.87 2.12
N PHE A 35 3.90 -4.78 2.15
CA PHE A 35 3.88 -3.82 1.04
C PHE A 35 5.20 -3.07 0.86
N ARG A 36 5.87 -2.70 1.95
CA ARG A 36 7.22 -2.10 1.92
C ARG A 36 8.23 -3.04 1.25
N THR A 37 8.14 -4.33 1.56
CA THR A 37 8.98 -5.34 0.91
C THR A 37 8.63 -5.50 -0.58
N ALA A 38 7.35 -5.45 -0.93
CA ALA A 38 6.92 -5.46 -2.33
C ALA A 38 7.49 -4.27 -3.13
N ILE A 39 7.47 -3.07 -2.54
CA ILE A 39 8.07 -1.84 -3.08
C ILE A 39 9.58 -2.01 -3.28
N HIS A 40 10.28 -2.62 -2.32
CA HIS A 40 11.72 -2.86 -2.41
C HIS A 40 12.10 -3.78 -3.58
N TYR A 41 11.32 -4.83 -3.84
CA TYR A 41 11.60 -5.77 -4.92
C TYR A 41 11.09 -5.31 -6.29
N THR A 42 10.33 -4.21 -6.38
CA THR A 42 9.78 -3.74 -7.65
C THR A 42 10.64 -2.66 -8.30
N ASN A 43 10.98 -2.88 -9.57
CA ASN A 43 11.73 -1.92 -10.39
C ASN A 43 10.83 -1.08 -11.30
N PHE A 44 9.52 -1.31 -11.28
CA PHE A 44 8.55 -0.60 -12.11
C PHE A 44 7.84 0.46 -11.29
N ASP A 45 7.98 1.74 -11.67
CA ASP A 45 7.36 2.85 -10.94
C ASP A 45 5.84 2.68 -10.82
N ARG A 46 5.18 2.21 -11.88
CA ARG A 46 3.73 1.91 -11.87
C ARG A 46 3.32 0.87 -10.80
N LYS A 47 4.12 -0.19 -10.64
CA LYS A 47 3.84 -1.19 -9.58
C LYS A 47 4.17 -0.63 -8.21
N ARG A 48 5.24 0.18 -8.14
CA ARG A 48 5.65 0.87 -6.91
C ARG A 48 4.54 1.77 -6.39
N THR A 49 3.99 2.64 -7.23
CA THR A 49 2.87 3.52 -6.87
C THR A 49 1.64 2.73 -6.45
N ASN A 50 1.30 1.64 -7.14
CA ASN A 50 0.19 0.77 -6.73
C ASN A 50 0.38 0.20 -5.31
N PHE A 51 1.58 -0.27 -4.99
CA PHE A 51 1.89 -0.78 -3.65
C PHE A 51 1.92 0.32 -2.59
N MET A 52 2.40 1.52 -2.93
CA MET A 52 2.33 2.69 -2.05
C MET A 52 0.89 3.07 -1.72
N VAL A 53 -0.02 3.06 -2.71
CA VAL A 53 -1.45 3.31 -2.48
C VAL A 53 -2.06 2.26 -1.55
N LYS A 54 -1.75 0.97 -1.75
CA LYS A 54 -2.21 -0.10 -0.86
C LYS A 54 -1.66 0.05 0.56
N MET A 55 -0.38 0.38 0.71
CA MET A 55 0.23 0.64 2.01
C MET A 55 -0.40 1.83 2.71
N ALA A 56 -0.75 2.91 1.98
CA ALA A 56 -1.45 4.06 2.54
C ALA A 56 -2.85 3.69 3.09
N VAL A 57 -3.58 2.82 2.38
CA VAL A 57 -4.87 2.29 2.88
C VAL A 57 -4.67 1.54 4.20
N VAL A 58 -3.64 0.69 4.31
CA VAL A 58 -3.33 -0.02 5.56
C VAL A 58 -2.99 0.95 6.69
N MET A 59 -2.14 1.95 6.41
CA MET A 59 -1.77 2.99 7.39
C MET A 59 -3.00 3.78 7.86
N ALA A 60 -3.92 4.11 6.95
CA ALA A 60 -5.16 4.76 7.30
C ALA A 60 -6.06 3.89 8.18
N ASN A 61 -6.18 2.59 7.89
CA ASN A 61 -6.91 1.66 8.75
C ASN A 61 -6.30 1.56 10.16
N LYS A 62 -4.99 1.79 10.28
CA LYS A 62 -4.28 1.83 11.57
C LYS A 62 -4.48 3.16 12.33
N GLY A 63 -5.07 4.16 11.68
CA GLY A 63 -5.25 5.51 12.22
C GLY A 63 -4.11 6.48 11.86
N SER A 64 -3.10 6.03 11.12
CA SER A 64 -1.99 6.87 10.62
C SER A 64 -2.39 7.61 9.33
N ILE A 65 -3.42 8.47 9.41
CA ILE A 65 -3.95 9.19 8.24
C ILE A 65 -2.91 10.15 7.64
N ALA A 66 -2.16 10.87 8.48
CA ALA A 66 -1.15 11.82 8.02
C ALA A 66 -0.03 11.14 7.22
N GLU A 67 0.45 9.97 7.67
CA GLU A 67 1.49 9.20 6.97
C GLU A 67 0.94 8.63 5.66
N ALA A 68 -0.32 8.17 5.65
CA ALA A 68 -1.00 7.71 4.45
C ALA A 68 -1.08 8.81 3.38
N ASP A 69 -1.43 10.04 3.76
CA ASP A 69 -1.46 11.18 2.84
C ASP A 69 -0.08 11.50 2.25
N GLN A 70 0.96 11.55 3.08
CA GLN A 70 2.33 11.78 2.59
C GLN A 70 2.76 10.71 1.60
N LEU A 71 2.39 9.46 1.84
CA LEU A 71 2.70 8.35 0.96
C LEU A 71 1.94 8.43 -0.37
N LEU A 72 0.68 8.85 -0.34
CA LEU A 72 -0.13 9.04 -1.54
C LEU A 72 0.38 10.21 -2.38
N ASP A 73 0.78 11.32 -1.76
CA ASP A 73 1.44 12.44 -2.44
C ASP A 73 2.76 12.01 -3.10
N ALA A 74 3.57 11.19 -2.42
CA ALA A 74 4.77 10.61 -3.01
C ALA A 74 4.47 9.68 -4.19
N ALA A 75 3.38 8.91 -4.13
CA ALA A 75 2.96 8.05 -5.23
C ALA A 75 2.52 8.88 -6.46
N LEU A 76 1.78 9.97 -6.26
CA LEU A 76 1.39 10.89 -7.33
C LEU A 76 2.58 11.57 -8.01
N LYS A 77 3.60 11.95 -7.22
CA LYS A 77 4.83 12.54 -7.74
C LYS A 77 5.66 11.54 -8.56
N LEU A 78 5.60 10.26 -8.21
CA LEU A 78 6.36 9.21 -8.88
C LEU A 78 5.75 8.83 -10.24
N ASP A 79 4.44 8.62 -10.30
CA ASP A 79 3.73 8.36 -11.56
C ASP A 79 2.44 9.18 -11.66
N PRO A 80 2.50 10.36 -12.31
CA PRO A 80 1.35 11.22 -12.55
C PRO A 80 0.29 10.63 -13.50
N GLN A 81 0.50 9.43 -14.06
CA GLN A 81 -0.49 8.73 -14.87
C GLN A 81 -1.22 7.62 -14.10
N ASP A 82 -0.66 7.12 -12.98
CA ASP A 82 -1.31 6.15 -12.06
C ASP A 82 -2.04 6.86 -10.89
N VAL A 83 -2.51 8.07 -11.20
CA VAL A 83 -3.03 9.03 -10.23
C VAL A 83 -4.44 8.69 -9.76
N SER A 84 -5.20 7.98 -10.58
CA SER A 84 -6.61 7.65 -10.30
C SER A 84 -6.77 6.82 -9.02
N GLY A 85 -5.80 5.95 -8.70
CA GLY A 85 -5.81 5.16 -7.47
C GLY A 85 -5.49 6.02 -6.25
N ALA A 86 -4.38 6.76 -6.30
CA ALA A 86 -3.91 7.56 -5.18
C ALA A 86 -4.86 8.73 -4.84
N GLN A 87 -5.36 9.46 -5.85
CA GLN A 87 -6.32 10.55 -5.63
C GLN A 87 -7.64 10.05 -5.05
N LYS A 88 -8.13 8.90 -5.52
CA LYS A 88 -9.36 8.32 -4.98
C LYS A 88 -9.19 7.99 -3.50
N VAL A 89 -8.07 7.38 -3.12
CA VAL A 89 -7.81 7.07 -1.70
C VAL A 89 -7.66 8.35 -0.88
N MET A 90 -6.88 9.34 -1.32
CA MET A 90 -6.75 10.61 -0.59
C MET A 90 -8.11 11.30 -0.39
N ALA A 91 -8.93 11.36 -1.43
CA ALA A 91 -10.27 11.95 -1.34
C ALA A 91 -11.15 11.23 -0.32
N GLU A 92 -11.10 9.90 -0.26
CA GLU A 92 -11.84 9.10 0.72
C GLU A 92 -11.31 9.31 2.14
N LEU A 93 -9.98 9.44 2.32
CA LEU A 93 -9.36 9.75 3.62
C LEU A 93 -9.77 11.14 4.13
N HIS A 94 -9.78 12.15 3.26
CA HIS A 94 -10.18 13.52 3.63
C HIS A 94 -11.68 13.69 3.83
N LYS A 95 -12.49 12.88 3.11
CA LYS A 95 -13.95 12.87 3.25
C LYS A 95 -14.44 12.11 4.47
N ALA A 96 -13.59 11.30 5.10
CA ALA A 96 -13.89 10.63 6.36
C ALA A 96 -13.33 11.44 7.54
N PRO A 97 -13.95 12.56 7.97
CA PRO A 97 -13.49 13.25 9.18
C PRO A 97 -13.68 12.40 10.44
N ASP A 98 -14.56 11.37 10.43
CA ASP A 98 -14.95 10.65 11.65
C ASP A 98 -15.45 9.20 11.42
N ALA A 99 -14.78 8.39 10.58
CA ALA A 99 -15.23 7.02 10.32
C ALA A 99 -14.15 5.95 10.54
N ASN A 100 -13.48 5.96 11.70
CA ASN A 100 -12.90 4.74 12.26
C ASN A 100 -12.65 4.84 13.78
N THR A 101 -13.70 5.10 14.57
CA THR A 101 -13.79 4.39 15.86
C THR A 101 -13.81 2.90 15.53
N GLY A 102 -12.76 2.19 15.94
CA GLY A 102 -12.58 0.76 15.73
C GLY A 102 -13.76 -0.09 16.23
N PRO A 103 -13.78 -1.40 15.90
CA PRO A 103 -14.88 -2.26 16.27
C PRO A 103 -15.08 -2.25 17.80
N ALA A 104 -16.36 -2.09 18.20
CA ALA A 104 -16.85 -2.19 19.57
C ALA A 104 -16.62 -3.58 20.17
#